data_AF-A0AAD8YCV2-F1
#
_entry.id   AF-A0AAD8YCV2-F1
#
_cell.length_a   1.000
_cell.length_b   1.000
_cell.length_c   1.000
_cell.angle_alpha   90.00
_cell.angle_beta   90.00
_cell.angle_gamma   90.00
#
_symmetry.space_group_name_H-M   'P 1'
#
loop_
_entity.id
_entity.type
_entity.pdbx_description
1 polymer ?
#
loop_
_entity_poly.entity_id
_entity_poly.type
_entity_poly.pdbx_seq_one_letter_code
_entity_poly.pdbx_strand_id
1 'polypeptide(L)'
;MNNLFKKKPTAREAAKTASKETKKEVRTNQRQMDRDIRDLDRQEKLLLQEIKQRAKSPGVNPATDKGLKSQAKQLVTIRKQKEKLYETKAQLNSVGMQASAMATQASAITAVGAVTEALGNANKVMDATKMNKTLMEFQRENEMANMKEEMMNDALADAFDESDVEEEANEVTNQVLAELGVELDSKMVGLDAPNKAPPKKEGEQGVVSEEEAALMDALPDLRARLDAL
;
A
#
# COMPACT_ATOMS: atom_id res chain seq x y z
N MET A 1 -12.27 7.28 50.52
CA MET A 1 -13.60 7.91 50.73
C MET A 1 -14.52 7.44 49.61
N ASN A 2 -15.60 6.74 49.97
CA ASN A 2 -16.45 5.97 49.06
C ASN A 2 -17.35 6.86 48.18
N ASN A 3 -17.30 6.63 46.87
CA ASN A 3 -18.21 7.21 45.87
C ASN A 3 -19.60 6.55 45.91
N LEU A 4 -20.34 6.68 47.02
CA LEU A 4 -21.62 5.99 47.25
C LEU A 4 -22.87 6.77 46.77
N PHE A 5 -22.72 7.96 46.18
CA PHE A 5 -23.84 8.86 45.81
C PHE A 5 -23.93 9.26 44.33
N LYS A 6 -23.20 8.61 43.42
CA LYS A 6 -23.43 8.83 41.97
C LYS A 6 -24.58 7.94 41.52
N LYS A 7 -25.70 8.54 41.07
CA LYS A 7 -26.77 7.82 40.34
C LYS A 7 -26.11 6.95 39.28
N LYS A 8 -26.52 5.68 39.16
CA LYS A 8 -26.08 4.81 38.05
C LYS A 8 -26.31 5.59 36.75
N PRO A 9 -25.28 5.76 35.89
CA PRO A 9 -25.41 6.54 34.68
C PRO A 9 -26.57 5.98 33.86
N THR A 10 -27.43 6.87 33.37
CA THR A 10 -28.50 6.46 32.47
C THR A 10 -27.89 5.80 31.22
N ALA A 11 -28.60 4.87 30.57
CA ALA A 11 -28.08 4.19 29.37
C ALA A 11 -27.54 5.18 28.32
N ARG A 12 -28.16 6.37 28.22
CA ARG A 12 -27.71 7.50 27.41
C ARG A 12 -26.37 8.09 27.85
N GLU A 13 -26.20 8.35 29.14
CA GLU A 13 -24.95 8.88 29.69
C GLU A 13 -23.82 7.87 29.53
N ALA A 14 -24.07 6.59 29.82
CA ALA A 14 -23.10 5.50 29.64
C ALA A 14 -22.67 5.35 28.18
N ALA A 15 -23.62 5.36 27.23
CA ALA A 15 -23.31 5.29 25.79
C ALA A 15 -22.53 6.52 25.31
N LYS A 16 -22.87 7.72 25.80
CA LYS A 16 -22.18 8.97 25.44
C LYS A 16 -20.77 9.03 26.04
N THR A 17 -20.55 8.54 27.25
CA THR A 17 -19.21 8.46 27.86
C THR A 17 -18.35 7.41 27.15
N ALA A 18 -18.89 6.22 26.89
CA ALA A 18 -18.20 5.16 26.16
C ALA A 18 -17.78 5.64 24.76
N SER A 19 -18.68 6.26 24.00
CA SER A 19 -18.35 6.82 22.68
C SER A 19 -17.26 7.91 22.72
N LYS A 20 -17.25 8.76 23.75
CA LYS A 20 -16.19 9.75 23.93
C LYS A 20 -14.84 9.10 24.24
N GLU A 21 -14.85 8.06 25.06
CA GLU A 21 -13.66 7.29 25.43
C GLU A 21 -13.10 6.54 24.22
N THR A 22 -13.92 5.79 23.49
CA THR A 22 -13.54 5.13 22.23
C THR A 22 -12.96 6.13 21.23
N LYS A 23 -13.58 7.30 21.05
CA LYS A 23 -13.02 8.34 20.15
C LYS A 23 -11.65 8.85 20.61
N LYS A 24 -11.42 8.95 21.92
CA LYS A 24 -10.13 9.38 22.48
C LYS A 24 -9.05 8.32 22.25
N GLU A 25 -9.39 7.06 22.49
CA GLU A 25 -8.50 5.92 22.25
C GLU A 25 -8.18 5.79 20.76
N VAL A 26 -9.18 5.81 19.88
CA VAL A 26 -9.00 5.79 18.42
C VAL A 26 -8.03 6.88 17.97
N ARG A 27 -8.21 8.13 18.42
CA ARG A 27 -7.29 9.24 18.07
C ARG A 27 -5.87 9.02 18.59
N THR A 28 -5.72 8.41 19.75
CA THR A 28 -4.41 8.14 20.35
C THR A 28 -3.69 7.05 19.56
N ASN A 29 -4.40 5.98 19.23
CA ASN A 29 -3.89 4.87 18.42
C ASN A 29 -3.57 5.31 16.99
N GLN A 30 -4.42 6.13 16.36
CA GLN A 30 -4.13 6.71 15.04
C GLN A 30 -2.83 7.51 15.03
N ARG A 31 -2.58 8.33 16.08
CA ARG A 31 -1.31 9.07 16.19
C ARG A 31 -0.11 8.17 16.42
N GLN A 32 -0.29 7.06 17.13
CA GLN A 32 0.77 6.07 17.29
C GLN A 32 1.08 5.40 15.95
N MET A 33 0.06 4.94 15.23
CA MET A 33 0.22 4.39 13.89
C MET A 33 0.88 5.38 12.93
N ASP A 34 0.54 6.66 12.99
CA ASP A 34 1.20 7.69 12.19
C ASP A 34 2.70 7.84 12.50
N ARG A 35 3.12 7.57 13.75
CA ARG A 35 4.54 7.52 14.11
C ARG A 35 5.19 6.26 13.57
N ASP A 36 4.55 5.11 13.75
CA ASP A 36 5.05 3.82 13.29
C ASP A 36 5.22 3.80 11.76
N ILE A 37 4.27 4.37 11.01
CA ILE A 37 4.34 4.53 9.55
C ILE A 37 5.57 5.37 9.17
N ARG A 38 5.82 6.49 9.86
CA ARG A 38 7.00 7.34 9.58
C ARG A 38 8.31 6.63 9.92
N ASP A 39 8.31 5.77 10.92
CA ASP A 39 9.49 4.99 11.29
C ASP A 39 9.77 3.93 10.23
N LEU A 40 8.74 3.23 9.75
CA LEU A 40 8.84 2.30 8.63
C LEU A 40 9.24 3.01 7.32
N ASP A 41 8.74 4.21 7.04
CA ASP A 41 9.18 5.02 5.88
C ASP A 41 10.69 5.31 5.92
N ARG A 42 11.24 5.58 7.10
CA ARG A 42 12.68 5.81 7.27
C ARG A 42 13.46 4.52 7.06
N GLN A 43 12.99 3.41 7.64
CA GLN A 43 13.60 2.09 7.47
C GLN A 43 13.58 1.64 6.00
N GLU A 44 12.46 1.83 5.31
CA GLU A 44 12.32 1.53 3.88
C GLU A 44 13.37 2.28 3.05
N LYS A 45 13.53 3.59 3.29
CA LYS A 45 14.52 4.41 2.57
C LYS A 45 15.96 3.97 2.84
N LEU A 46 16.28 3.65 4.09
CA LEU A 46 17.62 3.17 4.46
C LEU A 46 17.90 1.81 3.82
N LEU A 47 16.95 0.87 3.92
CA LEU A 47 17.09 -0.46 3.34
C LEU A 47 17.20 -0.41 1.81
N LEU A 48 16.46 0.49 1.15
CA LEU A 48 16.58 0.70 -0.29
C LEU A 48 17.97 1.24 -0.67
N GLN A 49 18.55 2.14 0.14
CA GLN A 49 19.93 2.59 -0.05
C GLN A 49 20.94 1.46 0.14
N GLU A 50 20.76 0.61 1.15
CA GLU A 50 21.62 -0.56 1.39
C GLU A 50 21.55 -1.57 0.25
N ILE A 51 20.35 -1.88 -0.25
CA ILE A 51 20.14 -2.75 -1.42
C ILE A 51 20.87 -2.15 -2.64
N LYS A 52 20.71 -0.85 -2.89
CA LYS A 52 21.39 -0.16 -4.00
C LYS A 52 22.91 -0.17 -3.86
N GLN A 53 23.45 0.00 -2.65
CA GLN A 53 24.89 -0.07 -2.40
C GLN A 53 25.41 -1.49 -2.62
N ARG A 54 24.72 -2.49 -2.07
CA ARG A 54 25.11 -3.90 -2.19
C ARG A 54 25.07 -4.40 -3.62
N ALA A 55 24.08 -3.98 -4.39
CA ALA A 55 23.97 -4.30 -5.82
C ALA A 55 25.11 -3.69 -6.67
N LYS A 56 25.72 -2.59 -6.22
CA LYS A 56 26.88 -1.95 -6.89
C LYS A 56 28.22 -2.51 -6.41
N SER A 57 28.25 -3.29 -5.34
CA SER A 57 29.49 -3.83 -4.79
C SER A 57 30.14 -4.81 -5.76
N PRO A 58 31.47 -4.70 -6.00
CA PRO A 58 32.18 -5.59 -6.91
C PRO A 58 32.13 -7.04 -6.42
N GLY A 59 31.85 -7.99 -7.32
CA GLY A 59 31.77 -9.42 -7.01
C GLY A 59 30.40 -9.90 -6.50
N VAL A 60 29.42 -9.00 -6.37
CA VAL A 60 28.04 -9.37 -6.08
C VAL A 60 27.31 -9.63 -7.38
N ASN A 61 26.81 -10.86 -7.58
CA ASN A 61 25.87 -11.15 -8.65
C ASN A 61 24.44 -10.96 -8.10
N PRO A 62 23.67 -9.98 -8.61
CA PRO A 62 22.35 -9.67 -8.09
C PRO A 62 21.34 -10.83 -8.14
N ALA A 63 21.51 -11.76 -9.07
CA ALA A 63 20.63 -12.91 -9.23
C ALA A 63 20.92 -14.06 -8.26
N THR A 64 22.13 -14.09 -7.65
CA THR A 64 22.56 -15.22 -6.82
C THR A 64 22.97 -14.83 -5.39
N ASP A 65 23.11 -13.53 -5.10
CA ASP A 65 23.48 -13.06 -3.78
C ASP A 65 22.32 -13.22 -2.78
N LYS A 66 22.52 -14.13 -1.82
CA LYS A 66 21.52 -14.45 -0.80
C LYS A 66 21.16 -13.25 0.08
N GLY A 67 22.10 -12.33 0.31
CA GLY A 67 21.81 -11.19 1.17
C GLY A 67 21.03 -10.09 0.47
N LEU A 68 21.24 -9.84 -0.83
CA LEU A 68 20.33 -9.03 -1.65
C LEU A 68 18.91 -9.60 -1.63
N LYS A 69 18.75 -10.91 -1.83
CA LYS A 69 17.43 -11.56 -1.74
C LYS A 69 16.81 -11.38 -0.35
N SER A 70 17.59 -11.53 0.72
CA SER A 70 17.11 -11.32 2.09
C SER A 70 16.71 -9.86 2.37
N GLN A 71 17.49 -8.89 1.87
CA GLN A 71 17.18 -7.46 2.04
C GLN A 71 15.96 -7.06 1.20
N ALA A 72 15.80 -7.60 -0.01
CA ALA A 72 14.61 -7.40 -0.82
C ALA A 72 13.36 -7.97 -0.15
N LYS A 73 13.44 -9.18 0.44
CA LYS A 73 12.34 -9.74 1.23
C LYS A 73 11.96 -8.82 2.39
N GLN A 74 12.95 -8.31 3.14
CA GLN A 74 12.71 -7.33 4.21
C GLN A 74 12.05 -6.05 3.70
N LEU A 75 12.41 -5.57 2.51
CA LEU A 75 11.82 -4.38 1.90
C LEU A 75 10.34 -4.60 1.58
N VAL A 76 9.99 -5.74 0.98
CA VAL A 76 8.59 -6.13 0.72
C VAL A 76 7.82 -6.26 2.03
N THR A 77 8.40 -6.90 3.05
CA THR A 77 7.76 -7.01 4.37
C THR A 77 7.47 -5.64 4.98
N ILE A 78 8.42 -4.69 4.93
CA ILE A 78 8.20 -3.32 5.43
C ILE A 78 7.06 -2.63 4.66
N ARG A 79 6.99 -2.79 3.33
CA ARG A 79 5.90 -2.23 2.51
C ARG A 79 4.54 -2.81 2.91
N LYS A 80 4.43 -4.14 3.04
CA LYS A 80 3.21 -4.82 3.51
C LYS A 80 2.82 -4.38 4.93
N GLN A 81 3.80 -4.21 5.82
CA GLN A 81 3.55 -3.69 7.17
C GLN A 81 2.98 -2.27 7.15
N LYS A 82 3.51 -1.39 6.29
CA LYS A 82 2.97 -0.02 6.12
C LYS A 82 1.54 -0.05 5.60
N GLU A 83 1.27 -0.85 4.58
CA GLU A 83 -0.07 -1.02 4.01
C GLU A 83 -1.07 -1.48 5.08
N LYS A 84 -0.72 -2.53 5.83
CA LYS A 84 -1.51 -3.01 6.97
C LYS A 84 -1.76 -1.94 8.02
N LEU A 85 -0.80 -1.06 8.30
CA LEU A 85 -0.99 0.06 9.23
C LEU A 85 -1.96 1.11 8.67
N TYR A 86 -1.92 1.40 7.36
CA TYR A 86 -2.90 2.30 6.72
C TYR A 86 -4.31 1.72 6.79
N GLU A 87 -4.47 0.42 6.54
CA GLU A 87 -5.75 -0.26 6.64
C GLU A 87 -6.26 -0.30 8.08
N THR A 88 -5.42 -0.70 9.03
CA THR A 88 -5.79 -0.72 10.45
C THR A 88 -6.19 0.68 10.93
N LYS A 89 -5.50 1.73 10.44
CA LYS A 89 -5.87 3.13 10.72
C LYS A 89 -7.26 3.47 10.17
N ALA A 90 -7.60 3.01 8.97
CA ALA A 90 -8.92 3.20 8.37
C ALA A 90 -10.00 2.44 9.14
N GLN A 91 -9.75 1.17 9.50
CA GLN A 91 -10.64 0.36 10.34
C GLN A 91 -10.87 0.99 11.71
N LEU A 92 -9.83 1.47 12.40
CA LEU A 92 -9.98 2.20 13.66
C LEU A 92 -10.84 3.46 13.53
N ASN A 93 -10.74 4.16 12.40
CA ASN A 93 -11.62 5.30 12.13
C ASN A 93 -13.08 4.86 12.00
N SER A 94 -13.34 3.74 11.31
CA SER A 94 -14.67 3.13 11.21
C SER A 94 -15.23 2.78 12.60
N VAL A 95 -14.44 2.13 13.46
CA VAL A 95 -14.84 1.81 14.84
C VAL A 95 -15.21 3.08 15.63
N GLY A 96 -14.42 4.16 15.48
CA GLY A 96 -14.74 5.45 16.10
C GLY A 96 -16.05 6.06 15.60
N MET A 97 -16.38 5.87 14.30
CA MET A 97 -17.64 6.28 13.71
C MET A 97 -18.81 5.41 14.20
N GLN A 98 -18.65 4.09 14.24
CA GLN A 98 -19.64 3.15 14.74
C GLN A 98 -19.97 3.43 16.21
N ALA A 99 -18.98 3.68 17.05
CA ALA A 99 -19.18 4.11 18.44
C ALA A 99 -19.93 5.45 18.54
N SER A 100 -19.75 6.36 17.58
CA SER A 100 -20.55 7.59 17.48
C SER A 100 -22.00 7.33 17.09
N ALA A 101 -22.22 6.44 16.13
CA ALA A 101 -23.54 6.04 15.68
C ALA A 101 -24.33 5.37 16.81
N MET A 102 -23.71 4.42 17.52
CA MET A 102 -24.29 3.75 18.68
C MET A 102 -24.72 4.74 19.78
N ALA A 103 -23.90 5.74 20.11
CA ALA A 103 -24.28 6.75 21.09
C ALA A 103 -25.44 7.64 20.65
N THR A 104 -25.52 7.93 19.35
CA THR A 104 -26.64 8.69 18.76
C THR A 104 -27.91 7.85 18.80
N GLN A 105 -27.82 6.58 18.44
CA GLN A 105 -28.92 5.62 18.51
C GLN A 105 -29.45 5.44 19.94
N ALA A 106 -28.56 5.27 20.92
CA ALA A 106 -28.95 5.19 22.33
C ALA A 106 -29.67 6.47 22.80
N SER A 107 -29.20 7.64 22.34
CA SER A 107 -29.86 8.93 22.64
C SER A 107 -31.24 9.04 21.98
N ALA A 108 -31.38 8.58 20.73
CA ALA A 108 -32.65 8.57 20.01
C ALA A 108 -33.67 7.63 20.68
N ILE A 109 -33.26 6.40 21.03
CA ILE A 109 -34.12 5.45 21.75
C ILE A 109 -34.59 6.04 23.09
N THR A 110 -33.69 6.68 23.83
CA THR A 110 -34.04 7.35 25.10
C THR A 110 -35.03 8.50 24.88
N ALA A 111 -34.83 9.31 23.84
CA ALA A 111 -35.72 10.42 23.51
C ALA A 111 -37.10 9.93 23.06
N VAL A 112 -37.15 8.91 22.22
CA VAL A 112 -38.38 8.26 21.76
C VAL A 112 -39.12 7.59 22.92
N GLY A 113 -38.40 6.97 23.85
CA GLY A 113 -38.97 6.45 25.11
C GLY A 113 -39.64 7.54 25.94
N ALA A 114 -38.97 8.67 26.15
CA ALA A 114 -39.52 9.81 26.88
C ALA A 114 -40.73 10.45 26.17
N VAL A 115 -40.70 10.55 24.83
CA VAL A 115 -41.82 11.02 24.01
C VAL A 115 -42.98 10.02 24.06
N THR A 116 -42.71 8.72 24.02
CA THR A 116 -43.74 7.66 24.12
C THR A 116 -44.36 7.62 25.50
N GLU A 117 -43.58 7.87 26.55
CA GLU A 117 -44.08 7.99 27.93
C GLU A 117 -44.99 9.23 28.06
N ALA A 118 -44.60 10.36 27.47
CA ALA A 118 -45.42 11.58 27.42
C ALA A 118 -46.68 11.42 26.55
N LEU A 119 -46.60 10.74 25.40
CA LEU A 119 -47.72 10.43 24.50
C LEU A 119 -48.59 9.26 24.99
N GLY A 120 -48.09 8.48 25.96
CA GLY A 120 -48.79 7.37 26.60
C GLY A 120 -50.08 7.77 27.32
N ASN A 121 -50.28 9.07 27.54
CA ASN A 121 -51.51 9.65 28.07
C ASN A 121 -52.55 10.04 26.99
N ALA A 122 -52.28 9.86 25.70
CA ALA A 122 -53.24 10.27 24.65
C ALA A 122 -53.45 9.33 23.44
N ASN A 123 -52.55 8.39 23.06
CA ASN A 123 -52.85 7.57 21.87
C ASN A 123 -52.00 6.28 21.68
N LYS A 124 -52.17 5.27 22.54
CA LYS A 124 -51.26 4.10 22.62
C LYS A 124 -51.31 3.07 21.48
N VAL A 125 -52.24 3.15 20.51
CA VAL A 125 -52.43 2.07 19.53
C VAL A 125 -51.85 2.36 18.15
N MET A 126 -51.63 3.64 17.79
CA MET A 126 -51.31 4.01 16.40
C MET A 126 -49.80 4.18 16.11
N ASP A 127 -48.97 4.46 17.13
CA ASP A 127 -47.52 4.70 16.94
C ASP A 127 -46.62 3.49 17.23
N ALA A 128 -47.03 2.57 18.12
CA ALA A 128 -46.23 1.39 18.48
C ALA A 128 -46.01 0.45 17.27
N THR A 129 -47.00 0.30 16.39
CA THR A 129 -46.89 -0.52 15.18
C THR A 129 -45.95 0.09 14.15
N LYS A 130 -45.91 1.43 14.04
CA LYS A 130 -44.95 2.13 13.16
C LYS A 130 -43.53 2.01 13.71
N MET A 131 -43.35 2.17 15.02
CA MET A 131 -42.06 2.01 15.68
C MET A 131 -41.48 0.60 15.48
N ASN A 132 -42.29 -0.45 15.65
CA ASN A 132 -41.85 -1.83 15.41
C ASN A 132 -41.43 -2.06 13.96
N LYS A 133 -42.14 -1.46 12.99
CA LYS A 133 -41.78 -1.52 11.58
C LYS A 133 -40.45 -0.83 11.30
N THR A 134 -40.24 0.38 11.84
CA THR A 134 -38.96 1.11 11.71
C THR A 134 -37.80 0.36 12.37
N LEU A 135 -38.05 -0.34 13.48
CA LEU A 135 -37.03 -1.13 14.17
C LEU A 135 -36.64 -2.38 13.36
N MET A 136 -37.61 -3.04 12.72
CA MET A 136 -37.37 -4.15 11.78
C MET A 136 -36.62 -3.69 10.52
N GLU A 137 -37.03 -2.58 9.90
CA GLU A 137 -36.33 -2.02 8.74
C GLU A 137 -34.89 -1.62 9.09
N PHE A 138 -34.68 -1.04 10.28
CA PHE A 138 -33.34 -0.72 10.77
C PHE A 138 -32.49 -1.97 11.02
N GLN A 139 -33.04 -3.02 11.63
CA GLN A 139 -32.32 -4.29 11.82
C GLN A 139 -31.89 -4.89 10.48
N ARG A 140 -32.78 -4.88 9.48
CA ARG A 140 -32.50 -5.38 8.13
C ARG A 140 -31.41 -4.57 7.43
N GLU A 141 -31.44 -3.24 7.51
CA GLU A 141 -30.38 -2.41 6.93
C GLU A 141 -29.02 -2.63 7.63
N ASN A 142 -29.03 -2.81 8.95
CA ASN A 142 -27.82 -3.04 9.72
C ASN A 142 -27.18 -4.42 9.41
N GLU A 143 -28.00 -5.48 9.26
CA GLU A 143 -27.52 -6.78 8.76
C GLU A 143 -26.94 -6.68 7.34
N MET A 144 -27.60 -5.92 6.46
CA MET A 144 -27.11 -5.73 5.08
C MET A 144 -25.80 -4.94 5.05
N ALA A 145 -25.60 -4.00 5.97
CA ALA A 145 -24.35 -3.28 6.14
C ALA A 145 -23.23 -4.19 6.65
N ASN A 146 -23.50 -5.01 7.67
CA ASN A 146 -22.52 -5.96 8.22
C ASN A 146 -22.07 -6.99 7.17
N MET A 147 -23.00 -7.55 6.38
CA MET A 147 -22.63 -8.47 5.30
C MET A 147 -21.73 -7.82 4.25
N LYS A 148 -21.95 -6.54 3.92
CA LYS A 148 -21.07 -5.82 2.98
C LYS A 148 -19.68 -5.58 3.57
N GLU A 149 -19.58 -5.35 4.87
CA GLU A 149 -18.30 -5.21 5.58
C GLU A 149 -17.55 -6.56 5.63
N GLU A 150 -18.25 -7.67 5.88
CA GLU A 150 -17.66 -9.02 5.82
C GLU A 150 -17.18 -9.38 4.41
N MET A 151 -18.00 -9.16 3.37
CA MET A 151 -17.59 -9.43 1.98
C MET A 151 -16.40 -8.55 1.56
N MET A 152 -16.30 -7.32 2.08
CA MET A 152 -15.15 -6.45 1.83
C MET A 152 -13.90 -6.94 2.58
N ASN A 153 -14.05 -7.42 3.81
CA ASN A 153 -12.95 -7.99 4.60
C ASN A 153 -12.45 -9.32 4.02
N ASP A 154 -13.33 -10.18 3.49
CA ASP A 154 -12.93 -11.44 2.83
C ASP A 154 -12.18 -11.18 1.53
N ALA A 155 -12.65 -10.23 0.70
CA ALA A 155 -11.93 -9.84 -0.50
C ALA A 155 -10.56 -9.20 -0.19
N LEU A 156 -10.45 -8.53 0.96
CA LEU A 156 -9.19 -7.97 1.43
C LEU A 156 -8.25 -9.06 1.96
N ALA A 157 -8.76 -10.05 2.70
CA ALA A 157 -7.97 -11.17 3.22
C ALA A 157 -7.37 -12.02 2.10
N ASP A 158 -8.11 -12.25 1.02
CA ASP A 158 -7.65 -13.00 -0.16
C ASP A 158 -6.52 -12.27 -0.92
N ALA A 159 -6.46 -10.94 -0.85
CA ALA A 159 -5.38 -10.14 -1.45
C ALA A 159 -4.06 -10.15 -0.65
N PHE A 160 -4.06 -10.70 0.57
CA PHE A 160 -2.91 -10.69 1.48
C PHE A 160 -2.32 -12.08 1.76
N ASP A 161 -2.63 -13.08 0.94
CA ASP A 161 -2.07 -14.42 1.12
C ASP A 161 -0.53 -14.39 1.09
N GLU A 162 0.09 -15.05 2.06
CA GLU A 162 1.54 -14.96 2.35
C GLU A 162 2.40 -15.61 1.25
N SER A 163 1.77 -16.33 0.31
CA SER A 163 2.37 -16.99 -0.84
C SER A 163 2.98 -16.00 -1.86
N ASP A 164 2.49 -14.76 -1.94
CA ASP A 164 2.97 -13.74 -2.89
C ASP A 164 4.30 -13.06 -2.49
N VAL A 165 4.73 -13.17 -1.23
CA VAL A 165 5.88 -12.39 -0.74
C VAL A 165 7.19 -12.77 -1.45
N GLU A 166 7.37 -14.02 -1.83
CA GLU A 166 8.60 -14.46 -2.50
C GLU A 166 8.65 -14.06 -3.99
N GLU A 167 7.51 -14.07 -4.68
CA GLU A 167 7.40 -13.59 -6.05
C GLU A 167 7.58 -12.08 -6.12
N GLU A 168 6.86 -11.32 -5.29
CA GLU A 168 7.01 -9.87 -5.17
C GLU A 168 8.44 -9.45 -4.81
N ALA A 169 9.13 -10.21 -3.94
CA ALA A 169 10.52 -9.91 -3.59
C ALA A 169 11.46 -10.05 -4.78
N ASN A 170 11.24 -11.05 -5.64
CA ASN A 170 12.02 -11.21 -6.87
C ASN A 170 11.72 -10.08 -7.86
N GLU A 171 10.44 -9.68 -8.01
CA GLU A 171 10.05 -8.55 -8.85
C GLU A 171 10.66 -7.23 -8.38
N VAL A 172 10.58 -6.93 -7.08
CA VAL A 172 11.16 -5.71 -6.50
C VAL A 172 12.68 -5.71 -6.67
N THR A 173 13.33 -6.86 -6.52
CA THR A 173 14.77 -6.98 -6.80
C THR A 173 15.07 -6.64 -8.26
N ASN A 174 14.34 -7.24 -9.20
CA ASN A 174 14.50 -6.98 -10.64
C ASN A 174 14.25 -5.51 -10.99
N GLN A 175 13.23 -4.88 -10.38
CA GLN A 175 12.92 -3.47 -10.58
C GLN A 175 14.05 -2.57 -10.07
N VAL A 176 14.53 -2.80 -8.85
CA VAL A 176 15.66 -2.01 -8.30
C VAL A 176 16.90 -2.20 -9.17
N LEU A 177 17.15 -3.39 -9.70
CA LEU A 177 18.27 -3.66 -10.60
C LEU A 177 18.12 -2.97 -11.97
N ALA A 178 16.92 -2.95 -12.54
CA ALA A 178 16.64 -2.21 -13.75
C ALA A 178 16.85 -0.70 -13.55
N GLU A 179 16.35 -0.14 -12.44
CA GLU A 179 16.60 1.26 -12.07
C GLU A 179 18.10 1.55 -11.90
N LEU A 180 18.85 0.62 -11.30
CA LEU A 180 20.30 0.75 -11.16
C LEU A 180 21.04 0.67 -12.50
N GLY A 181 20.61 -0.20 -13.41
CA GLY A 181 21.16 -0.30 -14.77
C GLY A 181 20.94 0.98 -15.56
N VAL A 182 19.74 1.54 -15.51
CA VAL A 182 19.40 2.83 -16.15
C VAL A 182 20.16 4.00 -15.48
N GLU A 183 20.31 4.01 -14.15
CA GLU A 183 21.12 5.02 -13.44
C GLU A 183 22.61 4.94 -13.84
N LEU A 184 23.16 3.74 -14.05
CA LEU A 184 24.54 3.55 -14.50
C LEU A 184 24.72 4.00 -15.96
N ASP A 185 23.85 3.56 -16.86
CA ASP A 185 23.88 3.97 -18.26
C ASP A 185 23.75 5.50 -18.38
N SER A 186 22.85 6.12 -17.61
CA SER A 186 22.69 7.59 -17.59
C SER A 186 23.94 8.32 -17.09
N LYS A 187 24.67 7.76 -16.12
CA LYS A 187 25.94 8.34 -15.63
C LYS A 187 27.10 8.13 -16.60
N MET A 188 27.08 7.04 -17.37
CA MET A 188 28.09 6.75 -18.39
C MET A 188 27.87 7.58 -19.66
N VAL A 189 26.61 7.89 -20.02
CA VAL A 189 26.27 8.82 -21.11
C VAL A 189 26.62 10.29 -20.75
N GLY A 190 26.70 10.63 -19.46
CA GLY A 190 27.18 11.94 -18.99
C GLY A 190 28.71 12.06 -18.88
N LEU A 191 29.45 10.95 -19.01
CA LEU A 191 30.90 10.90 -19.04
C LEU A 191 31.36 10.66 -20.49
N ASP A 192 30.96 11.56 -21.40
CA ASP A 192 31.59 11.63 -22.71
C ASP A 192 33.08 11.87 -22.51
N ALA A 193 33.85 10.83 -22.87
CA ALA A 193 35.29 10.92 -23.03
C ALA A 193 35.64 12.12 -23.92
N PRO A 194 36.72 12.87 -23.63
CA PRO A 194 37.19 13.92 -24.54
C PRO A 194 37.85 13.23 -25.73
N ASN A 195 37.05 12.71 -26.66
CA ASN A 195 37.52 12.48 -28.01
C ASN A 195 36.61 13.21 -28.99
N LYS A 196 37.04 14.44 -29.24
CA LYS A 196 36.51 15.39 -30.21
C LYS A 196 36.50 14.76 -31.60
N ALA A 197 35.33 14.35 -32.08
CA ALA A 197 35.01 14.28 -33.50
C ALA A 197 33.67 15.03 -33.71
N PRO A 198 33.59 15.97 -34.68
CA PRO A 198 32.42 16.84 -34.85
C PRO A 198 31.23 16.08 -35.45
N PRO A 199 29.99 16.58 -35.25
CA PRO A 199 28.78 15.87 -35.62
C PRO A 199 28.55 15.91 -37.13
N LYS A 200 28.33 14.75 -37.76
CA LYS A 200 27.79 14.68 -39.13
C LYS A 200 26.27 14.72 -39.07
N LYS A 201 25.73 15.76 -39.71
CA LYS A 201 24.31 15.94 -40.02
C LYS A 201 23.79 14.80 -40.89
N GLU A 202 22.54 14.46 -40.67
CA GLU A 202 21.70 13.63 -41.53
C GLU A 202 21.62 14.23 -42.95
N GLY A 203 21.64 13.35 -43.97
CA GLY A 203 21.41 13.69 -45.37
C GLY A 203 22.11 12.76 -46.36
N GLU A 204 21.43 11.67 -46.70
CA GLU A 204 21.42 10.96 -47.99
C GLU A 204 22.73 10.55 -48.73
N GLN A 205 22.71 9.27 -49.11
CA GLN A 205 23.39 8.63 -50.27
C GLN A 205 24.89 8.30 -50.19
N GLY A 206 25.14 7.00 -49.98
CA GLY A 206 26.13 6.15 -50.65
C GLY A 206 27.58 6.64 -50.80
N VAL A 207 28.49 6.12 -49.97
CA VAL A 207 29.91 5.92 -50.35
C VAL A 207 30.48 4.77 -49.52
N VAL A 208 30.92 3.70 -50.19
CA VAL A 208 31.66 2.57 -49.63
C VAL A 208 33.07 3.06 -49.25
N SER A 209 33.59 2.72 -48.07
CA SER A 209 34.93 3.15 -47.65
C SER A 209 36.03 2.38 -48.36
N GLU A 210 37.15 3.06 -48.64
CA GLU A 210 38.34 2.53 -49.34
C GLU A 210 39.02 1.34 -48.63
N GLU A 211 38.65 1.01 -47.39
CA GLU A 211 39.13 -0.17 -46.67
C GLU A 211 38.39 -1.46 -47.05
N GLU A 212 37.14 -1.40 -47.53
CA GLU A 212 36.41 -2.60 -48.00
C GLU A 212 36.79 -3.00 -49.43
N ALA A 213 37.21 -2.04 -50.26
CA ALA A 213 37.66 -2.29 -51.63
C ALA A 213 39.02 -3.01 -51.68
N ALA A 214 39.94 -2.70 -50.75
CA ALA A 214 41.26 -3.34 -50.69
C ALA A 214 41.21 -4.81 -50.21
N LEU A 215 40.21 -5.18 -49.40
CA LEU A 215 39.99 -6.55 -48.94
C LEU A 215 39.28 -7.43 -49.98
N MET A 216 38.50 -6.85 -50.89
CA MET A 216 37.82 -7.58 -51.97
C MET A 216 38.72 -7.88 -53.18
N ASP A 217 39.74 -7.05 -53.45
CA ASP A 217 40.65 -7.23 -54.58
C ASP A 217 41.76 -8.29 -54.33
N ALA A 218 42.04 -8.62 -53.06
CA ALA A 218 43.07 -9.61 -52.69
C ALA A 218 42.55 -11.06 -52.60
N LEU A 219 41.23 -11.28 -52.69
CA LEU A 219 40.60 -12.61 -52.62
C LEU A 219 40.79 -13.52 -53.86
N PRO A 220 40.90 -13.00 -55.11
CA PRO A 220 41.16 -13.84 -56.28
C PRO A 220 42.58 -14.45 -56.29
N ASP A 221 43.59 -13.71 -55.80
CA ASP A 221 45.00 -14.12 -55.83
C ASP A 221 45.30 -15.23 -54.80
N LEU A 222 44.55 -15.26 -53.69
CA LEU A 222 44.60 -16.35 -52.69
C LEU A 222 43.96 -17.65 -53.19
N ARG A 223 42.93 -17.59 -54.05
CA ARG A 223 42.33 -18.78 -54.68
C ARG A 223 43.24 -19.37 -55.75
N ALA A 224 43.87 -18.53 -56.57
CA ALA A 224 44.79 -18.99 -57.62
C ALA A 224 46.03 -19.72 -57.07
N ARG A 225 46.51 -19.34 -55.86
CA ARG A 225 47.62 -20.04 -55.18
C ARG A 225 47.21 -21.37 -54.54
N LEU A 226 45.93 -21.57 -54.24
CA LEU A 226 45.44 -22.82 -53.66
C LEU A 226 45.19 -23.90 -54.74
N ASP A 227 44.77 -23.49 -55.94
CA ASP A 227 44.51 -24.40 -57.07
C ASP A 227 45.79 -24.83 -57.82
N ALA A 228 46.94 -24.22 -57.51
CA ALA A 228 48.24 -24.50 -58.13
C ALA A 228 49.17 -25.40 -57.29
N LEU A 229 48.63 -26.07 -56.26
CA LEU A 229 49.35 -26.96 -55.34
C LEU A 229 48.84 -28.41 -55.47
#